data_AF-A0A6C0BZ36-F1
#
_entry.id   AF-A0A6C0BZ36-F1
#
_cell.length_a   1.000
_cell.length_b   1.000
_cell.length_c   1.000
_cell.angle_alpha   90.00
_cell.angle_beta   90.00
_cell.angle_gamma   90.00
#
_symmetry.space_group_name_H-M   'P 1'
#
loop_
_entity.id
_entity.type
_entity.pdbx_description
1 polymer ?
#
loop_
_entity_poly.entity_id
_entity_poly.type
_entity_poly.pdbx_seq_one_letter_code
_entity_poly.pdbx_strand_id
1 'polypeptide(L)'
;MTDIKRVLIKIKKNISNLEYRISQLSCSKKNVKFYYANKISEIRLKIKDLRAQLIFYQNKIPGDTIDLHGANRYFVDNYLDDIIYYKNQFSPNITVITGKGTKTLYNYVNKYLTNNEYTYIIIKNNFEIKL
;
A
#
# COMPACT_ATOMS: atom_id res chain seq x y z
N MET A 1 4.11 0.52 20.89
CA MET A 1 2.93 1.06 20.17
C MET A 1 3.05 2.56 19.85
N THR A 2 3.78 3.34 20.66
CA THR A 2 4.03 4.78 20.48
C THR A 2 4.81 5.11 19.19
N ASP A 3 5.70 4.22 18.76
CA ASP A 3 6.57 4.47 17.60
C ASP A 3 5.86 4.30 16.26
N ILE A 4 5.00 3.28 16.11
CA ILE A 4 4.18 3.11 14.90
C ILE A 4 3.28 4.34 14.71
N LYS A 5 2.65 4.84 15.78
CA LYS A 5 1.83 6.06 15.72
C LYS A 5 2.64 7.27 15.24
N ARG A 6 3.86 7.47 15.75
CA ARG A 6 4.77 8.54 15.31
C ARG A 6 5.15 8.40 13.84
N VAL A 7 5.48 7.19 13.39
CA VAL A 7 5.79 6.89 11.98
C VAL A 7 4.60 7.23 11.09
N LEU A 8 3.40 6.81 11.43
CA LEU A 8 2.19 7.10 10.67
C LEU A 8 1.92 8.60 10.57
N ILE A 9 2.08 9.37 11.66
CA ILE A 9 1.94 10.83 11.65
C ILE A 9 2.97 11.47 10.72
N LYS A 10 4.23 11.03 10.78
CA LYS A 10 5.30 11.56 9.92
C LYS A 10 5.01 11.29 8.43
N ILE A 11 4.57 10.08 8.09
CA ILE A 11 4.20 9.72 6.72
C ILE A 11 3.05 10.60 6.23
N LYS A 12 1.98 10.76 7.02
CA LYS A 12 0.84 11.62 6.67
C LYS A 12 1.26 13.07 6.43
N LYS A 13 2.10 13.63 7.32
CA LYS A 13 2.63 14.99 7.16
C LYS A 13 3.44 15.15 5.86
N ASN A 14 4.27 14.16 5.53
CA ASN A 14 5.05 14.17 4.29
C ASN A 14 4.14 14.12 3.05
N ILE A 15 3.10 13.29 3.05
CA ILE A 15 2.12 13.24 1.96
C ILE A 15 1.47 14.62 1.76
N SER A 16 0.96 15.23 2.83
CA SER A 16 0.32 16.55 2.74
C SER A 16 1.27 17.64 2.21
N ASN A 17 2.53 17.63 2.64
CA ASN A 17 3.54 18.56 2.13
C ASN A 17 3.80 18.37 0.63
N LEU A 18 3.86 17.12 0.15
CA LEU A 18 4.08 16.80 -1.24
C LEU A 18 2.86 17.14 -2.11
N GLU A 19 1.64 16.91 -1.61
CA GLU A 19 0.40 17.31 -2.27
C GLU A 19 0.31 18.83 -2.40
N TYR A 20 0.66 19.56 -1.34
CA TYR A 20 0.78 21.02 -1.38
C TYR A 20 1.82 21.47 -2.42
N ARG A 21 2.96 20.80 -2.51
CA ARG A 21 3.98 21.10 -3.51
C ARG A 21 3.48 20.87 -4.94
N ILE A 22 2.74 19.80 -5.20
CA ILE A 22 2.09 19.57 -6.50
C ILE A 22 1.14 20.72 -6.83
N SER A 23 0.34 21.18 -5.86
CA SER A 23 -0.59 22.30 -6.04
C SER A 23 0.15 23.58 -6.47
N GLN A 24 1.22 23.94 -5.75
CA GLN A 24 2.07 25.08 -6.10
C GLN A 24 2.63 24.99 -7.53
N LEU A 25 3.15 23.82 -7.92
CA LEU A 25 3.71 23.61 -9.26
C LEU A 25 2.63 23.67 -10.35
N SER A 26 1.44 23.12 -10.09
CA SER A 26 0.31 23.10 -11.03
C SER A 26 -0.29 24.48 -11.27
N CYS A 27 -0.20 25.36 -10.27
CA CYS A 27 -0.64 26.75 -10.33
C CYS A 27 0.44 27.72 -10.85
N SER A 28 1.61 27.24 -11.27
CA SER A 28 2.65 28.07 -11.87
C SER A 28 2.17 28.76 -13.17
N LYS A 29 2.87 29.84 -13.59
CA LYS A 29 2.52 30.56 -14.83
C LYS A 29 2.43 29.60 -16.02
N LYS A 30 1.45 29.83 -16.92
CA LYS A 30 1.06 28.89 -17.99
C LYS A 30 2.23 28.42 -18.86
N ASN A 31 3.21 29.28 -19.12
CA ASN A 31 4.42 28.99 -19.89
C ASN A 31 5.48 28.13 -19.15
N VAL A 32 5.35 27.94 -17.82
CA VAL A 32 6.29 27.14 -17.00
C VAL A 32 5.65 25.83 -16.51
N LYS A 33 4.34 25.65 -16.69
CA LYS A 33 3.63 24.44 -16.23
C LYS A 33 4.18 23.14 -16.84
N PHE A 34 4.53 23.16 -18.13
CA PHE A 34 5.08 22.00 -18.82
C PHE A 34 6.47 21.61 -18.30
N TYR A 35 7.27 22.59 -17.87
CA TYR A 35 8.59 22.35 -17.26
C TYR A 35 8.48 21.52 -15.96
N TYR A 36 7.37 21.65 -15.23
CA TYR A 36 7.15 20.92 -13.99
C TYR A 36 6.43 19.59 -14.15
N ALA A 37 6.04 19.17 -15.35
CA ALA A 37 5.30 17.93 -15.56
C ALA A 37 6.08 16.71 -15.02
N ASN A 38 7.36 16.58 -15.34
CA ASN A 38 8.21 15.49 -14.85
C ASN A 38 8.35 15.52 -13.33
N LYS A 39 8.59 16.71 -12.76
CA LYS A 39 8.72 16.88 -11.30
C LYS A 39 7.42 16.54 -10.56
N ILE A 40 6.27 16.89 -11.11
CA ILE A 40 4.96 16.52 -10.55
C ILE A 40 4.79 15.00 -10.59
N SER A 41 5.16 14.35 -11.69
CA SER A 41 5.11 12.88 -11.82
C SER A 41 6.01 12.19 -10.79
N GLU A 42 7.24 12.65 -10.60
CA GLU A 42 8.14 12.15 -9.55
C GLU A 42 7.54 12.31 -8.15
N ILE A 43 6.94 13.47 -7.85
CA ILE A 43 6.30 13.71 -6.55
C ILE A 43 5.10 12.76 -6.37
N ARG A 44 4.31 12.52 -7.42
CA ARG A 44 3.19 11.56 -7.39
C ARG A 44 3.68 10.13 -7.11
N LEU A 45 4.81 9.72 -7.67
CA LEU A 45 5.41 8.42 -7.36
C LEU A 45 5.83 8.34 -5.89
N LYS A 46 6.44 9.39 -5.34
CA LYS A 46 6.79 9.46 -3.91
C LYS A 46 5.56 9.39 -3.01
N ILE A 47 4.48 10.10 -3.36
CA ILE A 47 3.20 10.02 -2.62
C ILE A 47 2.62 8.60 -2.69
N LYS A 48 2.66 7.95 -3.87
CA LYS A 48 2.18 6.59 -4.07
C LYS A 48 2.91 5.61 -3.15
N ASP A 49 4.23 5.73 -3.06
CA ASP A 49 5.06 4.92 -2.16
C ASP A 49 4.75 5.19 -0.67
N LEU A 50 4.69 6.45 -0.25
CA LEU A 50 4.33 6.81 1.12
C LEU A 50 2.94 6.28 1.53
N ARG A 51 1.97 6.28 0.62
CA ARG A 51 0.64 5.70 0.86
C ARG A 51 0.71 4.18 1.03
N ALA A 52 1.57 3.49 0.27
CA ALA A 52 1.81 2.06 0.46
C ALA A 52 2.47 1.78 1.82
N GLN A 53 3.49 2.56 2.21
CA GLN A 53 4.11 2.45 3.53
C GLN A 53 3.10 2.66 4.68
N LEU A 54 2.14 3.58 4.50
CA LEU A 54 1.09 3.81 5.51
C LEU A 54 0.28 2.54 5.78
N ILE A 55 -0.13 1.84 4.73
CA ILE A 55 -0.84 0.55 4.82
C ILE A 55 0.06 -0.52 5.45
N PHE A 56 1.33 -0.56 5.06
CA PHE A 56 2.31 -1.50 5.61
C PHE A 56 2.43 -1.34 7.14
N TYR A 57 2.62 -0.12 7.64
CA TYR A 57 2.73 0.14 9.07
C TYR A 57 1.42 -0.05 9.83
N GLN A 58 0.27 0.21 9.21
CA GLN A 58 -1.04 -0.14 9.79
C GLN A 58 -1.18 -1.65 9.98
N ASN A 59 -0.61 -2.44 9.07
CA ASN A 59 -0.62 -3.89 9.15
C ASN A 59 0.47 -4.46 10.07
N LYS A 60 1.46 -3.67 10.52
CA LYS A 60 2.50 -4.10 11.49
C LYS A 60 2.00 -4.28 12.93
N ILE A 61 0.73 -4.57 13.12
CA ILE A 61 0.15 -4.97 14.39
C ILE A 61 0.24 -6.50 14.49
N PRO A 62 0.65 -7.09 15.63
CA PRO A 62 0.64 -8.54 15.81
C PRO A 62 -0.74 -9.15 15.50
N GLY A 63 -0.75 -10.36 14.94
CA GLY A 63 -1.95 -11.06 14.53
C GLY A 63 -1.80 -11.70 13.15
N ASP A 64 -2.86 -12.32 12.68
CA ASP A 64 -2.92 -13.12 11.44
C ASP A 64 -3.47 -12.35 10.23
N THR A 65 -3.99 -11.15 10.44
CA THR A 65 -4.74 -10.44 9.40
C THR A 65 -3.90 -9.36 8.74
N ILE A 66 -3.95 -9.33 7.40
CA ILE A 66 -3.47 -8.25 6.53
C ILE A 66 -4.68 -7.59 5.89
N ASP A 67 -4.95 -6.35 6.28
CA ASP A 67 -5.97 -5.51 5.69
C ASP A 67 -5.39 -4.63 4.57
N LEU A 68 -5.78 -4.92 3.33
CA LEU A 68 -5.38 -4.18 2.13
C LEU A 68 -6.47 -3.20 1.64
N HIS A 69 -7.46 -2.84 2.47
CA HIS A 69 -8.41 -1.80 2.12
C HIS A 69 -7.69 -0.49 1.79
N GLY A 70 -7.96 0.05 0.59
CA GLY A 70 -7.31 1.26 0.10
C GLY A 70 -5.91 1.03 -0.48
N ALA A 71 -5.39 -0.20 -0.48
CA ALA A 71 -4.17 -0.54 -1.18
C ALA A 71 -4.37 -0.51 -2.70
N ASN A 72 -3.26 -0.38 -3.41
CA ASN A 72 -3.22 -0.43 -4.87
C ASN A 72 -2.20 -1.49 -5.31
N ARG A 73 -2.11 -1.73 -6.62
CA ARG A 73 -1.19 -2.72 -7.20
C ARG A 73 0.27 -2.52 -6.77
N TYR A 74 0.70 -1.26 -6.63
CA TYR A 74 2.07 -0.96 -6.19
C TYR A 74 2.35 -1.44 -4.77
N PHE A 75 1.37 -1.40 -3.86
CA PHE A 75 1.55 -2.02 -2.55
C PHE A 75 1.80 -3.52 -2.70
N VAL A 76 0.97 -4.19 -3.52
CA VAL A 76 1.09 -5.63 -3.75
C VAL A 76 2.48 -5.98 -4.28
N ASP A 77 2.94 -5.25 -5.29
CA ASP A 77 4.22 -5.50 -5.96
C ASP A 77 5.46 -5.21 -5.08
N ASN A 78 5.35 -4.37 -4.05
CA ASN A 78 6.52 -3.86 -3.32
C ASN A 78 6.51 -4.14 -1.80
N TYR A 79 5.37 -4.53 -1.23
CA TYR A 79 5.21 -4.62 0.23
C TYR A 79 4.42 -5.84 0.70
N LEU A 80 3.75 -6.59 -0.19
CA LEU A 80 2.92 -7.72 0.24
C LEU A 80 3.75 -8.85 0.85
N ASP A 81 4.86 -9.22 0.22
CA ASP A 81 5.72 -10.30 0.71
C ASP A 81 6.33 -9.96 2.07
N ASP A 82 6.83 -8.72 2.22
CA ASP A 82 7.38 -8.23 3.48
C ASP A 82 6.39 -8.30 4.63
N ILE A 83 5.12 -7.95 4.37
CA ILE A 83 4.09 -8.00 5.41
C ILE A 83 3.62 -9.43 5.70
N ILE A 84 3.55 -10.30 4.69
CA ILE A 84 3.29 -11.73 4.87
C ILE A 84 4.39 -12.36 5.74
N TYR A 85 5.66 -12.09 5.41
CA TYR A 85 6.81 -12.56 6.17
C TYR A 85 6.77 -12.10 7.64
N TYR A 86 6.44 -10.83 7.86
CA TYR A 86 6.26 -10.29 9.20
C TYR A 86 5.13 -11.00 9.96
N LYS A 87 3.99 -11.25 9.32
CA LYS A 87 2.82 -11.89 9.93
C LYS A 87 3.05 -13.37 10.25
N ASN A 88 3.85 -14.06 9.44
CA ASN A 88 4.21 -15.46 9.65
C ASN A 88 4.89 -15.72 11.00
N GLN A 89 5.57 -14.70 11.55
CA GLN A 89 6.19 -14.80 12.87
C GLN A 89 5.17 -14.93 14.01
N PHE A 90 3.90 -14.64 13.76
CA PHE A 90 2.83 -14.64 14.75
C PHE A 90 1.75 -15.69 14.48
N SER A 91 1.55 -16.08 13.22
CA SER A 91 0.54 -17.07 12.83
C SER A 91 0.98 -17.82 11.56
N PRO A 92 0.85 -19.16 11.52
CA PRO A 92 1.13 -19.95 10.31
C PRO A 92 0.07 -19.77 9.21
N ASN A 93 -1.13 -19.30 9.58
CA ASN A 93 -2.19 -18.98 8.64
C ASN A 93 -2.42 -17.47 8.64
N ILE A 94 -2.45 -16.86 7.46
CA ILE A 94 -2.57 -15.41 7.30
C ILE A 94 -3.81 -15.09 6.46
N THR A 95 -4.70 -14.28 7.01
CA THR A 95 -5.88 -13.79 6.30
C THR A 95 -5.59 -12.47 5.61
N VAL A 96 -5.71 -12.41 4.28
CA VAL A 96 -5.58 -11.19 3.48
C VAL A 96 -6.96 -10.70 3.03
N ILE A 97 -7.29 -9.46 3.39
CA ILE A 97 -8.56 -8.80 3.09
C ILE A 97 -8.33 -7.71 2.05
N THR A 98 -8.86 -7.87 0.83
CA THR A 98 -8.74 -6.87 -0.25
C THR A 98 -9.91 -5.88 -0.33
N GLY A 99 -10.91 -6.10 0.51
CA GLY A 99 -12.15 -5.32 0.58
C GLY A 99 -13.19 -5.64 -0.49
N LYS A 100 -14.36 -5.01 -0.34
CA LYS A 100 -15.60 -5.32 -1.09
C LYS A 100 -15.79 -4.50 -2.38
N GLY A 101 -14.75 -3.81 -2.86
CA GLY A 101 -14.84 -2.90 -4.02
C GLY A 101 -15.02 -3.62 -5.36
N THR A 102 -14.54 -3.01 -6.44
CA THR A 102 -14.67 -3.48 -7.84
C THR A 102 -13.93 -4.79 -8.18
N LYS A 103 -13.52 -5.58 -7.17
CA LYS A 103 -12.70 -6.80 -7.28
C LYS A 103 -11.36 -6.63 -8.02
N THR A 104 -10.99 -5.43 -8.46
CA THR A 104 -9.72 -5.17 -9.16
C THR A 104 -8.50 -5.55 -8.32
N LEU A 105 -8.48 -5.14 -7.04
CA LEU A 105 -7.39 -5.49 -6.13
C LEU A 105 -7.43 -6.99 -5.79
N TYR A 106 -8.61 -7.54 -5.53
CA TYR A 106 -8.82 -8.97 -5.31
C TYR A 106 -8.22 -9.82 -6.44
N ASN A 107 -8.60 -9.53 -7.70
CA ASN A 107 -8.10 -10.26 -8.87
C ASN A 107 -6.59 -10.13 -9.01
N TYR A 108 -6.05 -8.94 -8.69
CA TYR A 108 -4.62 -8.69 -8.75
C TYR A 108 -3.85 -9.49 -7.69
N VAL A 109 -4.33 -9.50 -6.44
CA VAL A 109 -3.75 -10.29 -5.35
C VAL A 109 -3.86 -11.78 -5.65
N ASN A 110 -5.00 -12.26 -6.15
CA ASN A 110 -5.14 -13.66 -6.56
C ASN A 110 -4.08 -14.06 -7.59
N LYS A 111 -3.92 -13.26 -8.65
CA LYS A 111 -2.89 -13.49 -9.67
C LYS A 111 -1.49 -13.46 -9.08
N TYR A 112 -1.21 -12.49 -8.20
CA TYR A 112 0.08 -12.35 -7.56
C TYR A 112 0.42 -13.58 -6.70
N LEU A 113 -0.50 -14.02 -5.84
CA LEU A 113 -0.30 -15.19 -4.99
C LEU A 113 -0.12 -16.48 -5.80
N THR A 114 -0.92 -16.67 -6.85
CA THR A 114 -0.76 -17.82 -7.78
C THR A 114 0.62 -17.79 -8.45
N ASN A 115 1.05 -16.65 -8.98
CA ASN A 115 2.29 -16.54 -9.73
C ASN A 115 3.54 -16.71 -8.85
N ASN A 116 3.44 -16.40 -7.56
CA ASN A 116 4.52 -16.57 -6.59
C ASN A 116 4.36 -17.86 -5.76
N GLU A 117 3.54 -18.81 -6.23
CA GLU A 117 3.42 -20.16 -5.67
C GLU A 117 3.01 -20.22 -4.18
N TYR A 118 2.27 -19.22 -3.70
CA TYR A 118 1.70 -19.27 -2.36
C TYR A 118 0.64 -20.37 -2.27
N THR A 119 0.64 -21.12 -1.17
CA THR A 119 -0.47 -22.01 -0.84
C THR A 119 -1.56 -21.20 -0.15
N TYR A 120 -2.74 -21.07 -0.77
CA TYR A 120 -3.85 -20.35 -0.17
C TYR A 120 -5.22 -20.92 -0.56
N ILE A 121 -6.23 -20.59 0.23
CA ILE A 121 -7.64 -20.82 -0.09
C ILE A 121 -8.40 -19.50 -0.10
N ILE A 122 -9.53 -19.46 -0.80
CA ILE A 122 -10.40 -18.28 -0.84
C ILE A 122 -11.60 -18.53 0.06
N ILE A 123 -11.83 -17.65 1.05
CA ILE A 123 -12.97 -17.71 1.97
C ILE A 123 -13.70 -16.37 1.94
N LYS A 124 -14.97 -16.36 1.50
CA LYS A 124 -15.84 -15.17 1.50
C LYS A 124 -15.19 -13.91 0.86
N ASN A 125 -14.44 -14.10 -0.24
CA ASN A 125 -13.64 -13.08 -0.96
C ASN A 125 -12.38 -12.57 -0.23
N ASN A 126 -11.91 -13.28 0.79
CA ASN A 126 -10.60 -13.09 1.39
C ASN A 126 -9.69 -14.27 1.04
N PHE A 127 -8.39 -14.08 1.19
CA PHE A 127 -7.39 -15.14 1.00
C PHE A 127 -6.92 -15.61 2.37
N GLU A 128 -6.85 -16.92 2.58
CA GLU A 128 -6.17 -17.52 3.72
C GLU A 128 -4.92 -18.22 3.20
N ILE A 129 -3.77 -17.60 3.45
CA ILE A 129 -2.45 -18.09 3.06
C ILE A 129 -1.95 -19.04 4.14
N LYS A 130 -1.45 -20.20 3.72
CA LYS A 130 -0.84 -21.22 4.58
C LYS A 130 0.66 -21.22 4.30
N LEU A 131 1.45 -20.96 5.34
CA LEU A 131 2.91 -20.87 5.27
C LEU A 131 3.63 -22.04 5.93
#